data_AF-A0AAW7JK29-F1
#
_entry.id   AF-A0AAW7JK29-F1
#
_cell.length_a   1.000
_cell.length_b   1.000
_cell.length_c   1.000
_cell.angle_alpha   90.00
_cell.angle_beta   90.00
_cell.angle_gamma   90.00
#
_symmetry.space_group_name_H-M   'P 1'
#
loop_
_entity.id
_entity.type
_entity.pdbx_description
1 polymer ?
#
loop_
_entity_poly.entity_id
_entity_poly.type
_entity_poly.pdbx_seq_one_letter_code
_entity_poly.pdbx_strand_id
1 'polypeptide(L)'
;MTDTRNKSGGRPAKNRIDKQRRVVSTKLTELQYYAVRKRASEAGLRVSEYVRQAVVSAEITPRLNRQDTDILRKLAGEANNINQLAHRANAGGFAKVAVELVKLKNRIVEIISHLSDDWKNKERKRV
;
A
#
# COMPACT_ATOMS: atom_id res chain seq x y z
N MET A 1 24.26 -30.38 -15.63
CA MET A 1 25.73 -30.39 -15.42
C MET A 1 26.25 -28.95 -15.50
N THR A 2 26.48 -28.29 -14.36
CA THR A 2 27.38 -27.13 -14.32
C THR A 2 28.27 -27.28 -13.10
N ASP A 3 29.51 -27.61 -13.41
CA ASP A 3 30.57 -28.09 -12.55
C ASP A 3 31.07 -26.98 -11.61
N THR A 4 30.65 -27.01 -10.34
CA THR A 4 31.22 -26.16 -9.30
C THR A 4 32.55 -26.75 -8.87
N ARG A 5 33.60 -26.44 -9.63
CA ARG A 5 35.00 -26.66 -9.20
C ARG A 5 35.26 -25.88 -7.92
N ASN A 6 35.11 -26.57 -6.80
CA ASN A 6 35.32 -26.07 -5.45
C ASN A 6 36.82 -25.87 -5.26
N LYS A 7 37.31 -24.62 -5.40
CA LYS A 7 38.72 -24.30 -5.15
C LYS A 7 38.98 -24.40 -3.64
N SER A 8 39.78 -25.38 -3.24
CA SER A 8 40.22 -25.61 -1.87
C SER A 8 41.23 -24.53 -1.46
N GLY A 9 40.74 -23.48 -0.81
CA GLY A 9 41.56 -22.42 -0.22
C GLY A 9 41.09 -21.02 -0.58
N GLY A 10 40.41 -20.36 0.37
CA GLY A 10 39.96 -18.97 0.27
C GLY A 10 38.64 -18.70 0.99
N ARG A 11 38.31 -17.42 1.25
CA ARG A 11 36.98 -17.04 1.76
C ARG A 11 35.92 -17.45 0.73
N PRO A 12 34.89 -18.22 1.12
CA PRO A 12 33.85 -18.64 0.20
C PRO A 12 33.23 -17.45 -0.54
N ALA A 13 33.05 -17.61 -1.86
CA ALA A 13 32.41 -16.60 -2.68
C ALA A 13 30.95 -16.41 -2.23
N LYS A 14 30.52 -15.17 -2.10
CA LYS A 14 29.12 -14.85 -1.77
C LYS A 14 28.18 -15.35 -2.88
N ASN A 15 27.02 -15.90 -2.51
CA ASN A 15 25.99 -16.32 -3.46
C ASN A 15 25.63 -15.16 -4.40
N ARG A 16 25.25 -15.48 -5.64
CA ARG A 16 24.80 -14.51 -6.64
C ARG A 16 23.63 -13.66 -6.14
N ILE A 17 22.74 -14.23 -5.31
CA ILE A 17 21.57 -13.54 -4.73
C ILE A 17 22.00 -12.49 -3.69
N ASP A 18 22.97 -12.81 -2.83
CA ASP A 18 23.41 -11.92 -1.75
C ASP A 18 24.44 -10.86 -2.17
N LYS A 19 24.87 -10.92 -3.44
CA LYS A 19 25.87 -10.01 -4.00
C LYS A 19 25.18 -8.74 -4.49
N GLN A 20 25.52 -7.60 -3.86
CA GLN A 20 25.07 -6.27 -4.27
C GLN A 20 25.69 -5.91 -5.64
N ARG A 21 24.95 -6.11 -6.74
CA ARG A 21 25.42 -5.88 -8.12
C ARG A 21 24.73 -4.72 -8.83
N ARG A 22 23.60 -4.24 -8.31
CA ARG A 22 22.78 -3.19 -8.92
C ARG A 22 22.92 -1.91 -8.11
N VAL A 23 22.96 -0.79 -8.81
CA VAL A 23 23.00 0.55 -8.20
C VAL A 23 21.69 1.25 -8.54
N VAL A 24 21.04 1.78 -7.51
CA VAL A 24 19.93 2.73 -7.64
C VAL A 24 20.46 4.07 -7.14
N SER A 25 20.48 5.09 -7.99
CA SER A 25 20.98 6.42 -7.66
C SER A 25 19.86 7.45 -7.62
N THR A 26 20.00 8.43 -6.73
CA THR A 26 19.13 9.61 -6.67
C THR A 26 19.98 10.85 -6.41
N LYS A 27 19.53 12.01 -6.88
CA LYS A 27 20.13 13.30 -6.54
C LYS A 27 19.38 13.88 -5.34
N LEU A 28 20.13 14.48 -4.43
CA LEU A 28 19.61 15.12 -3.23
C LEU A 28 19.93 16.60 -3.28
N THR A 29 19.05 17.43 -2.71
CA THR A 29 19.44 18.79 -2.34
C THR A 29 20.47 18.74 -1.22
N GLU A 30 21.18 19.85 -1.01
CA GLU A 30 22.19 19.95 0.03
C GLU A 30 21.61 19.67 1.43
N LEU A 31 20.43 20.24 1.75
CA LEU A 31 19.72 19.98 3.01
C LEU A 31 19.32 18.51 3.17
N GLN A 32 18.84 17.87 2.09
CA GLN A 32 18.48 16.44 2.12
C GLN A 32 19.71 15.58 2.38
N TYR A 33 20.84 15.89 1.74
CA TYR A 33 22.10 15.18 1.94
C TYR A 33 22.58 15.29 3.40
N TYR A 34 22.58 16.50 3.98
CA TYR A 34 22.93 16.68 5.39
C TYR A 34 22.00 15.92 6.33
N ALA A 35 20.69 15.94 6.06
CA ALA A 35 19.72 15.19 6.86
C ALA A 35 19.98 13.68 6.81
N VAL A 36 20.27 13.12 5.64
CA VAL A 36 20.64 11.70 5.48
C VAL A 36 21.93 11.39 6.22
N ARG A 37 22.96 12.24 6.09
CA ARG A 37 24.24 12.05 6.81
C ARG A 37 24.07 12.06 8.32
N LYS A 38 23.28 13.02 8.84
CA LYS A 38 23.00 13.13 10.27
C LYS A 38 22.32 11.86 10.79
N ARG A 39 21.24 11.43 10.14
CA ARG A 39 20.50 10.21 10.54
C ARG A 39 21.35 8.95 10.44
N ALA A 40 22.19 8.82 9.40
CA ALA A 40 23.12 7.71 9.30
C ALA A 40 24.14 7.70 10.44
N SER A 41 24.66 8.88 10.82
CA SER A 41 25.57 9.03 11.95
C SER A 41 24.90 8.67 13.29
N GLU A 42 23.68 9.14 13.52
CA GLU A 42 22.89 8.83 14.71
C GLU A 42 22.57 7.33 14.82
N ALA A 43 22.37 6.66 13.68
CA ALA A 43 22.18 5.22 13.61
C ALA A 43 23.48 4.40 13.69
N GLY A 44 24.66 5.04 13.74
CA GLY A 44 25.96 4.36 13.73
C GLY A 44 26.28 3.64 12.41
N LEU A 45 25.62 4.02 11.31
CA LEU A 45 25.74 3.38 10.00
C LEU A 45 26.50 4.25 9.01
N ARG A 46 27.18 3.59 8.05
CA ARG A 46 27.64 4.28 6.84
C ARG A 46 26.43 4.76 6.04
N VAL A 47 26.53 5.93 5.43
CA VAL A 47 25.45 6.55 4.63
C VAL A 47 24.85 5.57 3.61
N SER A 48 25.68 4.81 2.90
CA SER A 48 25.22 3.85 1.90
C SER A 48 24.41 2.71 2.49
N GLU A 49 24.73 2.27 3.70
CA GLU A 49 24.00 1.20 4.39
C GLU A 49 22.70 1.72 4.99
N TYR A 50 22.74 2.90 5.61
CA TYR A 50 21.55 3.58 6.08
C TYR A 50 20.53 3.78 4.95
N VAL A 51 20.97 4.33 3.80
CA VAL A 51 20.07 4.56 2.65
C VAL A 51 19.52 3.24 2.12
N ARG A 52 20.33 2.18 2.07
CA ARG A 52 19.86 0.86 1.61
C ARG A 52 18.77 0.30 2.52
N GLN A 53 18.99 0.31 3.83
CA GLN A 53 18.01 -0.17 4.80
C GLN A 53 16.74 0.69 4.77
N ALA A 54 16.90 2.01 4.69
CA ALA A 54 15.78 2.95 4.59
C ALA A 54 14.94 2.73 3.33
N VAL A 55 15.57 2.55 2.16
CA VAL A 55 14.85 2.33 0.89
C VAL A 55 14.15 0.97 0.86
N VAL A 56 14.77 -0.08 1.41
CA VAL A 56 14.17 -1.42 1.48
C VAL A 56 13.01 -1.48 2.48
N SER A 57 13.12 -0.74 3.60
CA SER A 57 12.13 -0.75 4.68
C SER A 57 11.08 0.35 4.55
N ALA A 58 11.22 1.26 3.58
CA ALA A 58 10.29 2.37 3.39
C ALA A 58 8.90 1.82 3.04
N GLU A 59 7.93 2.04 3.92
CA GLU A 59 6.53 1.90 3.57
C GLU A 59 6.11 3.09 2.70
N ILE A 60 6.04 2.88 1.39
CA ILE A 60 5.47 3.86 0.47
C ILE A 60 3.97 3.66 0.51
N THR A 61 3.23 4.59 1.13
CA THR A 61 1.77 4.61 1.00
C THR A 61 1.44 5.12 -0.40
N PRO A 62 0.97 4.27 -1.34
CA PRO A 62 0.52 4.78 -2.62
C PRO A 62 -0.63 5.75 -2.37
N ARG A 63 -0.70 6.85 -3.14
CA ARG A 63 -1.96 7.59 -3.25
C ARG A 63 -3.04 6.61 -3.73
N LEU A 64 -4.28 6.79 -3.26
CA LEU A 64 -5.47 6.00 -3.64
C LEU A 64 -5.29 5.45 -5.05
N ASN A 65 -5.15 4.14 -5.15
CA ASN A 65 -4.86 3.53 -6.44
C ASN A 65 -6.10 3.73 -7.35
N ARG A 66 -5.96 3.54 -8.67
CA ARG A 66 -7.09 3.74 -9.60
C ARG A 66 -8.30 2.86 -9.23
N GLN A 67 -8.04 1.65 -8.76
CA GLN A 67 -9.07 0.71 -8.32
C GLN A 67 -9.82 1.23 -7.07
N ASP A 68 -9.13 1.75 -6.07
CA ASP A 68 -9.73 2.37 -4.88
C ASP A 68 -10.58 3.58 -5.26
N THR A 69 -10.09 4.38 -6.20
CA THR A 69 -10.81 5.56 -6.71
C THR A 69 -12.10 5.16 -7.42
N ASP A 70 -12.07 4.09 -8.21
CA ASP A 70 -13.25 3.56 -8.89
C ASP A 70 -14.25 2.96 -7.89
N ILE A 71 -13.78 2.30 -6.83
CA ILE A 71 -14.64 1.79 -5.75
C ILE A 71 -15.30 2.95 -4.99
N LEU A 72 -14.56 4.01 -4.67
CA LEU A 72 -15.12 5.23 -4.07
C LEU A 72 -16.17 5.88 -4.96
N ARG A 73 -15.95 5.92 -6.28
CA ARG A 73 -16.93 6.45 -7.23
C ARG A 73 -18.20 5.59 -7.27
N LYS A 74 -18.07 4.26 -7.24
CA LYS A 74 -19.21 3.35 -7.14
C LYS A 74 -20.00 3.58 -5.85
N LEU A 75 -19.32 3.72 -4.72
CA LEU A 75 -19.94 4.02 -3.43
C LEU A 75 -20.70 5.34 -3.45
N ALA A 76 -20.09 6.40 -4.00
CA ALA A 76 -20.76 7.69 -4.17
C ALA A 76 -22.01 7.58 -5.07
N GLY A 77 -21.97 6.73 -6.09
CA GLY A 77 -23.11 6.45 -6.96
C GLY A 77 -24.31 5.84 -6.22
N GLU A 78 -24.07 5.05 -5.16
CA GLU A 78 -25.15 4.46 -4.36
C GLU A 78 -25.98 5.50 -3.60
N ALA A 79 -25.43 6.70 -3.33
CA ALA A 79 -26.19 7.80 -2.74
C ALA A 79 -27.38 8.23 -3.61
N ASN A 80 -27.22 8.19 -4.93
CA ASN A 80 -28.33 8.48 -5.86
C ASN A 80 -29.42 7.42 -5.78
N ASN A 81 -29.06 6.16 -5.60
CA ASN A 81 -30.01 5.05 -5.43
C ASN A 81 -30.79 5.20 -4.12
N ILE A 82 -30.12 5.63 -3.03
CA ILE A 82 -30.78 5.93 -1.75
C ILE A 82 -31.82 7.05 -1.94
N ASN A 83 -31.45 8.15 -2.60
CA ASN A 83 -32.37 9.27 -2.84
C ASN A 83 -33.61 8.84 -3.66
N GLN A 84 -33.42 8.03 -4.70
CA GLN A 84 -34.52 7.51 -5.50
C GLN A 84 -35.47 6.63 -4.71
N LEU A 85 -34.93 5.73 -3.86
CA LEU A 85 -35.74 4.88 -2.99
C LEU A 85 -36.48 5.70 -1.93
N ALA A 86 -35.85 6.75 -1.37
CA ALA A 86 -36.49 7.66 -0.42
C ALA A 86 -37.69 8.39 -1.06
N HIS A 87 -37.52 8.94 -2.26
CA HIS A 87 -38.61 9.59 -2.99
C HIS A 87 -39.76 8.62 -3.29
N ARG A 88 -39.45 7.39 -3.74
CA ARG A 88 -40.45 6.36 -3.99
C ARG A 88 -41.16 5.91 -2.72
N ALA A 89 -40.46 5.81 -1.60
CA ALA A 89 -41.04 5.47 -0.31
C ALA A 89 -42.02 6.55 0.16
N ASN A 90 -41.66 7.82 0.00
CA ASN A 90 -42.51 8.96 0.35
C ASN A 90 -43.79 9.02 -0.51
N ALA A 91 -43.70 8.68 -1.79
CA ALA A 91 -44.86 8.70 -2.70
C ALA A 91 -45.73 7.43 -2.59
N GLY A 92 -45.12 6.26 -2.37
CA GLY A 92 -45.78 4.97 -2.53
C GLY A 92 -45.91 4.12 -1.25
N GLY A 93 -45.31 4.57 -0.14
CA GLY A 93 -45.20 3.82 1.11
C GLY A 93 -43.97 2.90 1.14
N PHE A 94 -43.42 2.71 2.34
CA PHE A 94 -42.17 1.97 2.59
C PHE A 94 -42.21 0.50 2.11
N ALA A 95 -43.37 -0.16 2.22
CA ALA A 95 -43.52 -1.56 1.81
C ALA A 95 -43.14 -1.80 0.34
N LYS A 96 -43.32 -0.80 -0.53
CA LYS A 96 -43.01 -0.88 -1.97
C LYS A 96 -41.52 -0.76 -2.30
N VAL A 97 -40.67 -0.40 -1.34
CA VAL A 97 -39.21 -0.23 -1.53
C VAL A 97 -38.36 -1.13 -0.64
N ALA A 98 -38.96 -1.83 0.33
CA ALA A 98 -38.25 -2.55 1.38
C ALA A 98 -37.25 -3.59 0.82
N VAL A 99 -37.64 -4.34 -0.21
CA VAL A 99 -36.77 -5.34 -0.85
C VAL A 99 -35.58 -4.69 -1.55
N GLU A 100 -35.78 -3.59 -2.26
CA GLU A 100 -34.71 -2.88 -2.96
C GLU A 100 -33.75 -2.21 -1.98
N LEU A 101 -34.26 -1.72 -0.85
CA LEU A 101 -33.46 -1.12 0.19
C LEU A 101 -32.52 -2.14 0.86
N VAL A 102 -32.98 -3.38 1.07
CA VAL A 102 -32.13 -4.48 1.55
C VAL A 102 -31.05 -4.84 0.52
N LYS A 103 -31.40 -4.89 -0.78
CA LYS A 103 -30.42 -5.13 -1.85
C LYS A 103 -29.37 -4.02 -1.92
N LEU A 104 -29.80 -2.76 -1.81
CA LEU A 104 -28.92 -1.59 -1.81
C LEU A 104 -27.96 -1.62 -0.61
N LYS A 105 -28.46 -1.94 0.59
CA LYS A 105 -27.63 -2.16 1.78
C LYS A 105 -26.54 -3.20 1.52
N ASN A 106 -26.92 -4.37 1.00
CA ASN A 106 -25.96 -5.46 0.77
C ASN A 106 -24.88 -5.05 -0.24
N ARG A 107 -25.27 -4.33 -1.30
CA ARG A 107 -24.35 -3.80 -2.31
C ARG A 107 -23.40 -2.74 -1.74
N ILE A 108 -23.88 -1.84 -0.88
CA ILE A 108 -23.02 -0.87 -0.18
C ILE A 108 -22.00 -1.60 0.70
N VAL A 109 -22.44 -2.61 1.47
CA VAL A 109 -21.54 -3.43 2.31
C VAL A 109 -20.49 -4.13 1.46
N GLU A 110 -20.88 -4.69 0.31
CA GLU A 110 -19.96 -5.33 -0.64
C GLU A 110 -18.94 -4.33 -1.20
N ILE A 111 -19.37 -3.14 -1.64
CA ILE A 111 -18.47 -2.07 -2.13
C ILE A 111 -17.48 -1.65 -1.03
N ILE A 112 -17.95 -1.49 0.21
CA ILE A 112 -17.11 -1.17 1.36
C ILE A 112 -16.12 -2.30 1.67
N SER A 113 -16.51 -3.56 1.50
CA SER A 113 -15.60 -4.70 1.70
C SER A 113 -14.49 -4.79 0.64
N HIS A 114 -14.73 -4.24 -0.56
CA HIS A 114 -13.73 -4.16 -1.63
C HIS A 114 -12.77 -2.97 -1.48
N LEU A 115 -13.14 -1.94 -0.71
CA LEU A 115 -12.18 -0.91 -0.29
C LEU A 115 -11.11 -1.58 0.57
N SER A 116 -9.88 -1.59 0.05
CA SER A 116 -8.71 -2.27 0.59
C SER A 116 -8.64 -2.27 2.13
N ASP A 117 -8.27 -3.41 2.72
CA ASP A 117 -8.01 -3.59 4.16
C ASP A 117 -6.88 -2.68 4.72
N ASP A 118 -6.22 -1.90 3.84
CA ASP A 118 -5.15 -0.97 4.16
C ASP A 118 -5.51 0.06 5.23
N TRP A 119 -6.78 0.44 5.38
CA TRP A 119 -7.18 1.34 6.47
C TRP A 119 -7.32 0.62 7.82
N LYS A 120 -7.68 -0.67 7.83
CA LYS A 120 -7.79 -1.51 9.05
C LYS A 120 -6.44 -2.00 9.56
N ASN A 121 -5.46 -2.21 8.67
CA ASN A 121 -4.11 -2.65 9.04
C ASN A 121 -3.23 -1.54 9.64
N LYS A 122 -3.62 -0.26 9.54
CA LYS A 122 -2.89 0.86 10.16
C LYS A 122 -2.96 0.85 11.69
N GLU A 123 -4.02 0.28 12.28
CA GLU A 123 -4.15 0.18 13.74
C GLU A 123 -3.43 -1.04 14.33
N ARG A 124 -3.17 -2.08 13.53
CA ARG A 124 -2.49 -3.31 13.99
C ARG A 124 -0.97 -3.24 14.02
N LYS A 125 -0.36 -2.21 13.44
CA LYS A 125 1.11 -2.01 13.42
C LYS A 125 1.62 -0.93 14.39
N ARG A 126 0.74 -0.38 15.24
CA ARG A 126 1.14 0.48 16.37
C ARG A 126 1.36 -0.38 17.62
N VAL A 127 2.32 -1.30 17.58
CA VAL A 127 2.86 -1.99 18.75
C VAL A 127 4.37 -2.02 18.63
#